data_AF-A0A969CTX3-F1
#
_entry.id   AF-A0A969CTX3-F1
#
_cell.length_a   1.000
_cell.length_b   1.000
_cell.length_c   1.000
_cell.angle_alpha   90.00
_cell.angle_beta   90.00
_cell.angle_gamma   90.00
#
_symmetry.space_group_name_H-M   'P 1'
#
loop_
_entity.id
_entity.type
_entity.pdbx_description
1 polymer ?
#
loop_
_entity_poly.entity_id
_entity_poly.type
_entity_poly.pdbx_seq_one_letter_code
_entity_poly.pdbx_strand_id
1 'polypeptide(L)'
;MPVMDGYTCCQHLRTLPNSGGTPIVMLTSLNDSNSLQRAFTLGVTDYIPKPIQWDSFSQRITQLVKQTKSLQEWAICNAEYRRQRMLDDLSKALNQQAFSLSTSL
;
A
#
# COMPACT_ATOMS: atom_id res chain seq x y z
N MET A 1 14.54 23.17 -3.60
CA MET A 1 14.22 23.44 -2.18
C MET A 1 15.54 23.80 -1.49
N PRO A 2 15.64 24.96 -0.82
CA PRO A 2 16.91 25.44 -0.26
C PRO A 2 17.25 24.91 1.15
N VAL A 3 16.28 24.38 1.91
CA VAL A 3 16.49 23.93 3.31
C VAL A 3 16.53 22.40 3.46
N MET A 4 15.74 21.68 2.66
CA MET A 4 15.63 20.22 2.71
C MET A 4 15.45 19.68 1.30
N ASP A 5 16.12 18.59 0.95
CA ASP A 5 15.91 17.92 -0.32
C ASP A 5 14.70 16.98 -0.31
N GLY A 6 14.23 16.59 -1.49
CA GLY A 6 13.03 15.76 -1.61
C GLY A 6 13.21 14.33 -1.07
N TYR A 7 14.43 13.81 -1.00
CA TYR A 7 14.71 12.48 -0.43
C TYR A 7 14.54 12.49 1.08
N THR A 8 15.14 13.49 1.76
CA THR A 8 14.96 13.68 3.20
C THR A 8 13.49 13.91 3.55
N CYS A 9 12.78 14.72 2.76
CA CYS A 9 11.33 14.90 2.92
C CYS A 9 10.56 13.56 2.80
N CYS A 10 10.87 12.75 1.79
CA CYS A 10 10.26 11.42 1.62
C CYS A 10 10.51 10.51 2.83
N GLN A 11 11.75 10.49 3.33
CA GLN A 11 12.10 9.72 4.54
C GLN A 11 11.26 10.16 5.74
N HIS A 12 11.14 11.47 5.99
CA HIS A 12 10.30 11.99 7.06
C HIS A 12 8.81 11.66 6.87
N LEU A 13 8.29 11.73 5.65
CA LEU A 13 6.91 11.33 5.39
C LEU A 13 6.68 9.86 5.71
N ARG A 14 7.65 8.99 5.42
CA ARG A 14 7.57 7.55 5.71
C ARG A 14 7.72 7.19 7.19
N THR A 15 8.16 8.12 8.06
CA THR A 15 8.14 7.91 9.51
C THR A 15 6.81 8.30 10.16
N LEU A 16 5.90 8.96 9.43
CA LEU A 16 4.59 9.33 9.96
C LEU A 16 3.67 8.11 10.13
N PRO A 17 2.80 8.11 11.16
CA PRO A 17 1.81 7.05 11.34
C PRO A 17 0.89 6.96 10.11
N ASN A 18 0.54 5.74 9.72
CA ASN A 18 -0.32 5.44 8.56
C ASN A 18 0.22 5.91 7.19
N SER A 19 1.49 6.32 7.11
CA SER A 19 2.09 6.79 5.85
C SER A 19 2.38 5.67 4.83
N GLY A 20 2.47 4.41 5.27
CA GLY A 20 2.86 3.29 4.40
C GLY A 20 1.92 3.05 3.21
N GLY A 21 0.64 3.41 3.34
CA GLY A 21 -0.35 3.30 2.27
C GLY A 21 -0.48 4.54 1.39
N THR A 22 0.18 5.66 1.73
CA THR A 22 0.06 6.91 0.98
C THR A 22 1.05 6.94 -0.19
N PRO A 23 0.60 7.07 -1.44
CA PRO A 23 1.51 7.19 -2.57
C PRO A 23 2.30 8.50 -2.51
N ILE A 24 3.60 8.44 -2.74
CA ILE A 24 4.47 9.63 -2.82
C ILE A 24 4.95 9.78 -4.25
N VAL A 25 4.72 10.94 -4.86
CA VAL A 25 5.18 11.26 -6.22
C VAL A 25 6.21 12.36 -6.16
N MET A 26 7.39 12.12 -6.74
CA MET A 26 8.49 13.09 -6.73
C MET A 26 8.58 13.85 -8.05
N LEU A 27 8.56 15.18 -7.99
CA LEU A 27 8.84 16.02 -9.16
C LEU A 27 10.34 16.28 -9.25
N THR A 28 11.01 15.77 -10.27
CA THR A 28 12.48 15.77 -10.37
C THR A 28 12.99 16.49 -11.62
N SER A 29 14.12 17.18 -11.52
CA SER A 29 14.94 17.60 -12.68
C SER A 29 16.08 16.62 -12.98
N LEU A 30 16.32 15.66 -12.07
CA LEU A 30 17.33 14.62 -12.17
C LEU A 30 16.70 13.39 -12.83
N ASN A 31 17.26 12.98 -13.95
CA ASN A 31 16.82 11.82 -14.75
C ASN A 31 17.90 10.72 -14.81
N ASP A 32 18.92 10.78 -13.95
CA ASP A 32 19.92 9.72 -13.88
C ASP A 32 19.35 8.50 -13.12
N SER A 33 19.72 7.30 -13.57
CA SER A 33 19.19 6.04 -13.05
C SER A 33 19.48 5.83 -11.55
N ASN A 34 20.61 6.35 -11.05
CA ASN A 34 21.00 6.22 -9.65
C ASN A 34 20.07 7.03 -8.72
N SER A 35 19.75 8.26 -9.10
CA SER A 35 18.78 9.10 -8.41
C SER A 35 17.39 8.45 -8.33
N LEU A 36 16.93 7.86 -9.44
CA LEU A 36 15.64 7.16 -9.48
C LEU A 36 15.64 5.93 -8.58
N GLN A 37 16.68 5.10 -8.66
CA GLN A 37 16.80 3.92 -7.81
C GLN A 37 16.79 4.31 -6.33
N ARG A 38 17.52 5.37 -5.96
CA ARG A 38 17.51 5.91 -4.60
C ARG A 38 16.13 6.41 -4.19
N ALA A 39 15.38 7.07 -5.06
CA ALA A 39 14.02 7.52 -4.74
C ALA A 39 13.13 6.33 -4.39
N PHE A 40 13.16 5.26 -5.20
CA PHE A 40 12.34 4.07 -4.98
C PHE A 40 12.70 3.34 -3.68
N THR A 41 13.98 3.23 -3.31
CA THR A 41 14.37 2.61 -2.04
C THR A 41 13.91 3.38 -0.82
N LEU A 42 13.65 4.69 -0.97
CA LEU A 42 13.09 5.55 0.08
C LEU A 42 11.55 5.52 0.13
N GLY A 43 10.93 4.67 -0.68
CA GLY A 43 9.48 4.48 -0.70
C GLY A 43 8.73 5.49 -1.56
N VAL A 44 9.38 6.15 -2.52
CA VAL A 44 8.68 6.91 -3.56
C VAL A 44 7.89 5.95 -4.45
N THR A 45 6.66 6.32 -4.81
CA THR A 45 5.77 5.51 -5.64
C THR A 45 5.95 5.78 -7.13
N ASP A 46 6.12 7.06 -7.51
CA ASP A 46 6.38 7.45 -8.89
C ASP A 46 7.22 8.73 -8.94
N TYR A 47 7.82 9.02 -10.08
CA TYR A 47 8.52 10.27 -10.36
C TYR A 47 7.98 10.91 -11.63
N ILE A 48 7.99 12.23 -11.65
CA ILE A 48 7.56 13.01 -12.82
C ILE A 48 8.68 14.01 -13.15
N PRO A 49 9.27 13.92 -14.35
CA PRO A 49 10.33 14.82 -14.76
C PRO A 49 9.79 16.24 -14.97
N LYS A 50 10.65 17.23 -14.75
CA LYS A 50 10.40 18.63 -15.10
C LYS A 50 11.00 18.93 -16.49
N PRO A 51 10.34 19.76 -17.31
CA PRO A 51 9.05 20.42 -17.08
C PRO A 51 7.87 19.44 -17.15
N ILE A 52 6.81 19.71 -16.38
CA ILE A 52 5.66 18.80 -16.26
C ILE A 52 4.87 18.80 -17.58
N GLN A 53 4.67 17.63 -18.15
CA GLN A 53 3.72 17.42 -19.24
C GLN A 53 2.34 17.12 -18.64
N TRP A 54 1.41 18.09 -18.73
CA TRP A 54 0.12 18.04 -18.04
C TRP A 54 -0.75 16.83 -18.44
N ASP A 55 -0.72 16.45 -19.72
CA ASP A 55 -1.48 15.30 -20.21
C ASP A 55 -1.02 14.00 -19.50
N SER A 56 0.28 13.74 -19.49
CA SER A 56 0.86 12.58 -18.82
C SER A 56 0.75 12.64 -17.30
N PHE A 57 0.86 13.84 -16.72
CA PHE A 57 0.69 14.05 -15.28
C PHE A 57 -0.71 13.64 -14.82
N SER A 58 -1.76 14.14 -15.50
CA SER A 58 -3.15 13.87 -15.12
C SER A 58 -3.48 12.38 -15.15
N GLN A 59 -3.01 11.67 -16.18
CA GLN A 59 -3.18 10.22 -16.33
C GLN A 59 -2.49 9.46 -15.20
N ARG A 60 -1.23 9.80 -14.90
CA ARG A 60 -0.46 9.16 -13.81
C ARG A 60 -1.11 9.35 -12.46
N ILE A 61 -1.49 10.59 -12.11
CA ILE A 61 -2.15 10.86 -10.83
C ILE A 61 -3.50 10.13 -10.73
N THR A 62 -4.31 10.15 -11.79
CA THR A 62 -5.59 9.44 -11.82
C THR A 62 -5.39 7.94 -11.60
N GLN A 63 -4.40 7.34 -12.26
CA GLN A 63 -4.08 5.93 -12.11
C GLN A 63 -3.60 5.60 -10.70
N LEU A 64 -2.70 6.40 -10.12
CA LEU A 64 -2.18 6.20 -8.77
C LEU A 64 -3.29 6.28 -7.71
N VAL A 65 -4.18 7.26 -7.82
CA VAL A 65 -5.33 7.39 -6.91
C VAL A 65 -6.25 6.18 -7.03
N LYS A 66 -6.56 5.76 -8.26
CA LYS A 66 -7.40 4.58 -8.51
C LYS A 66 -6.79 3.32 -7.90
N GLN A 67 -5.50 3.07 -8.14
CA GLN A 67 -4.78 1.93 -7.60
C GLN A 67 -4.76 1.92 -6.06
N THR A 68 -4.49 3.09 -5.47
CA THR A 68 -4.47 3.23 -4.00
C THR A 68 -5.83 2.93 -3.39
N LYS A 69 -6.92 3.44 -3.98
CA LYS A 69 -8.29 3.16 -3.52
C LYS A 69 -8.64 1.68 -3.63
N SER A 70 -8.35 1.05 -4.78
CA SER A 70 -8.64 -0.37 -4.96
C SER A 70 -7.86 -1.26 -3.98
N LEU A 71 -6.61 -0.90 -3.65
CA LEU A 71 -5.83 -1.62 -2.63
C LEU A 71 -6.43 -1.46 -1.23
N GLN A 72 -6.91 -0.26 -0.89
CA GLN A 72 -7.58 -0.01 0.39
C GLN A 72 -8.89 -0.80 0.50
N GLU A 73 -9.73 -0.74 -0.53
CA GLU A 73 -10.99 -1.50 -0.61
C GLU A 73 -10.75 -3.01 -0.51
N TRP A 74 -9.73 -3.52 -1.22
CA TRP A 74 -9.34 -4.91 -1.13
C TRP A 74 -8.86 -5.30 0.26
N ALA A 75 -8.04 -4.47 0.91
CA ALA A 75 -7.53 -4.75 2.24
C ALA A 75 -8.66 -4.87 3.29
N ILE A 76 -9.68 -4.00 3.19
CA ILE A 76 -10.87 -4.04 4.04
C ILE A 76 -11.65 -5.34 3.79
N CYS A 77 -12.00 -5.63 2.54
CA CYS A 77 -12.77 -6.82 2.17
C CYS A 77 -12.04 -8.12 2.55
N ASN A 78 -10.72 -8.19 2.32
CA ASN A 78 -9.91 -9.34 2.68
C ASN A 78 -9.84 -9.56 4.20
N ALA A 79 -9.77 -8.49 5.00
CA ALA A 79 -9.82 -8.60 6.46
C ALA A 79 -11.16 -9.18 6.95
N GLU A 80 -12.27 -8.72 6.37
CA GLU A 80 -13.61 -9.23 6.68
C GLU A 80 -13.78 -10.71 6.29
N TYR A 81 -13.34 -11.07 5.09
CA TYR A 81 -13.38 -12.45 4.59
C TYR A 81 -12.57 -13.39 5.47
N ARG A 82 -11.34 -12.98 5.87
CA ARG A 82 -10.50 -13.79 6.78
C ARG A 82 -11.18 -14.03 8.12
N ARG A 83 -11.84 -13.01 8.67
CA ARG A 83 -12.59 -13.13 9.93
C ARG A 83 -13.74 -14.13 9.81
N GLN A 84 -14.53 -14.05 8.74
CA GLN A 84 -15.64 -14.98 8.50
C GLN A 84 -15.14 -16.42 8.37
N ARG A 85 -14.12 -16.64 7.54
CA ARG A 85 -13.54 -17.98 7.33
C ARG A 85 -13.04 -18.60 8.64
N MET A 86 -12.41 -17.81 9.50
CA MET A 86 -11.93 -18.30 10.79
C MET A 86 -13.07 -18.77 11.70
N LEU A 87 -14.22 -18.07 11.70
CA LEU A 87 -15.40 -18.47 12.47
C LEU A 87 -16.01 -19.77 11.93
N ASP A 88 -16.07 -19.92 10.61
CA ASP A 88 -16.57 -21.14 9.98
C ASP A 88 -15.68 -22.34 10.30
N ASP A 89 -14.36 -22.16 10.25
CA ASP A 89 -13.39 -23.20 10.57
C ASP A 89 -13.45 -23.60 12.06
N LEU A 90 -13.59 -22.62 12.97
CA LEU A 90 -13.81 -22.86 14.41
C LEU A 90 -15.09 -23.65 14.67
N SER A 91 -16.20 -23.25 14.03
CA SER A 91 -17.49 -23.92 14.18
C SER A 91 -17.42 -25.38 13.73
N LYS A 92 -16.76 -25.66 12.60
CA LYS A 92 -16.55 -27.03 12.12
C LYS A 92 -15.70 -27.86 13.07
N ALA A 93 -14.60 -27.30 13.60
CA ALA A 93 -13.74 -27.99 14.54
C ALA A 93 -14.47 -28.35 15.84
N LEU A 94 -15.27 -27.43 16.38
CA LEU A 94 -16.10 -27.66 17.57
C LEU A 94 -17.14 -28.76 17.33
N ASN A 95 -17.84 -28.73 16.19
CA ASN A 95 -18.83 -29.76 15.85
C ASN A 95 -18.19 -31.15 15.68
N GLN A 96 -16.99 -31.24 15.12
CA GLN A 96 -16.25 -32.50 15.01
C GLN A 96 -15.84 -33.06 16.38
N GLN A 97 -15.36 -32.19 17.30
CA GLN A 97 -15.04 -32.62 18.66
C GLN A 97 -16.28 -33.09 19.42
N ALA A 98 -17.39 -32.34 19.35
CA ALA A 98 -18.65 -32.72 19.98
C ALA A 98 -19.13 -34.10 19.50
N PHE A 99 -19.04 -34.37 18.21
CA PHE A 99 -19.39 -35.67 17.62
C PHE A 99 -18.46 -36.80 18.10
N SER A 100 -17.16 -36.54 18.21
CA SER A 100 -16.20 -37.56 18.70
C SER A 100 -16.43 -37.94 20.17
N LEU A 101 -16.86 -36.99 21.01
CA LEU A 101 -17.13 -37.21 22.43
C LEU A 101 -18.46 -37.95 22.66
N SER A 102 -19.48 -37.72 21.82
CA SER A 102 -20.77 -38.42 21.92
C SER A 102 -20.73 -39.87 21.44
N THR A 103 -19.75 -40.24 20.61
CA THR A 103 -19.63 -41.60 20.04
C THR A 103 -18.71 -42.52 20.88
N SER A 104 -18.12 -41.99 21.96
CA SER A 104 -17.20 -42.70 22.85
C SER A 104 -17.85 -43.14 24.19
N LEU A 105 -19.16 -42.94 24.34
CA LEU A 105 -20.01 -43.43 25.44
C LEU A 105 -20.91 -44.55 24.90
#